data_AF-A0A1Z4QEM9-F1
#
_entry.id   AF-A0A1Z4QEM9-F1
#
_cell.length_a   1.000
_cell.length_b   1.000
_cell.length_c   1.000
_cell.angle_alpha   90.00
_cell.angle_beta   90.00
_cell.angle_gamma   90.00
#
_symmetry.space_group_name_H-M   'P 1'
#
loop_
_entity.id
_entity.type
_entity.pdbx_description
1 polymer ?
#
loop_
_entity_poly.entity_id
_entity_poly.type
_entity_poly.pdbx_seq_one_letter_code
_entity_poly.pdbx_strand_id
1 'polypeptide(L)'
;MPENLEKHFLEAARKLKQKKRTRLLRKIGAILLLVVIVSGFAYLLHQGVPILKMGNLSISATTLVLSIIGLIFIVSLVIFSIKNKVSINRYQSSVFSLESLRIGRFKRIKTKYLLGYILLLILLIYQTNPSLFTHPINRFVTHVVYNPRPPVLNSPWPWKNRAMIHPIVANMPSNIETSIESVAKYIAQQESDPYLRIKAIHDYVVSRVTYDLDVLKTGIRPSQKAQTVFSTHKGVCEGYANLFMALGRAMGADVVYIRGKIRRDFAPLDLIPKVFRLLKSNYDWTNHAWNAVKILDNWQLVDTTWDDNDSSALNSPYSADYLIVPPQVMSISHFPEQLDWQLLHHREDYNTFEKKPILTPQFFIDELRLISPTEYKTNVQKVAAIKIASHQNYQNKISAVFTKAQKADSLVGDLLEGDQDTQPKQQDRTQCQSQSNAGGETQISCHFPEPGDYEVSIGYLEKEILLGKLKFHAL
;
A
#
# COMPACT_ATOMS: atom_id res chain seq x y z
N MET A 1 -19.19 79.82 -25.00
CA MET A 1 -17.94 79.03 -25.09
C MET A 1 -17.32 79.31 -26.44
N PRO A 2 -16.00 79.50 -26.57
CA PRO A 2 -15.39 79.65 -27.89
C PRO A 2 -15.65 78.36 -28.72
N GLU A 3 -16.08 78.50 -29.98
CA GLU A 3 -16.51 77.39 -30.87
C GLU A 3 -15.53 76.20 -30.95
N ASN A 4 -14.25 76.46 -30.65
CA ASN A 4 -13.21 75.45 -30.58
C ASN A 4 -13.42 74.43 -29.43
N LEU A 5 -13.94 74.88 -28.29
CA LEU A 5 -14.11 74.02 -27.11
C LEU A 5 -15.25 73.01 -27.29
N GLU A 6 -16.33 73.43 -27.95
CA GLU A 6 -17.50 72.59 -28.21
C GLU A 6 -17.20 71.50 -29.25
N LYS A 7 -16.45 71.84 -30.32
CA LYS A 7 -15.95 70.84 -31.28
C LYS A 7 -15.04 69.81 -30.62
N HIS A 8 -14.09 70.26 -29.80
CA HIS A 8 -13.20 69.34 -29.07
C HIS A 8 -13.96 68.45 -28.08
N PHE A 9 -14.97 68.98 -27.40
CA PHE A 9 -15.80 68.21 -26.47
C PHE A 9 -16.64 67.16 -27.20
N LEU A 10 -17.29 67.52 -28.31
CA LEU A 10 -18.08 66.60 -29.14
C LEU A 10 -17.21 65.52 -29.78
N GLU A 11 -15.99 65.84 -30.20
CA GLU A 11 -15.05 64.87 -30.75
C GLU A 11 -14.52 63.91 -29.67
N ALA A 12 -14.23 64.41 -28.47
CA ALA A 12 -13.85 63.59 -27.32
C ALA A 12 -15.00 62.65 -26.87
N ALA A 13 -16.23 63.16 -26.84
CA ALA A 13 -17.43 62.37 -26.54
C ALA A 13 -17.68 61.27 -27.60
N ARG A 14 -17.49 61.57 -28.89
CA ARG A 14 -17.56 60.58 -29.98
C ARG A 14 -16.48 59.51 -29.84
N LYS A 15 -15.23 59.89 -29.55
CA LYS A 15 -14.11 58.95 -29.31
C LYS A 15 -14.39 58.05 -28.10
N LEU A 16 -14.95 58.58 -27.01
CA LEU A 16 -15.35 57.80 -25.85
C LEU A 16 -16.48 56.81 -26.15
N LYS A 17 -17.50 57.23 -26.91
CA LYS A 17 -18.62 56.37 -27.33
C LYS A 17 -18.15 55.25 -28.26
N GLN A 18 -17.25 55.55 -29.20
CA GLN A 18 -16.64 54.57 -30.10
C GLN A 18 -15.73 53.57 -29.36
N LYS A 19 -14.97 54.04 -28.35
CA LYS A 19 -14.13 53.20 -27.48
C LYS A 19 -14.96 52.30 -26.55
N LYS A 20 -16.13 52.77 -26.09
CA LYS A 20 -17.09 51.96 -25.33
C LYS A 20 -17.75 50.89 -26.20
N ARG A 21 -18.15 51.24 -27.44
CA ARG A 21 -18.74 50.31 -28.42
C ARG A 21 -17.76 49.21 -28.86
N THR A 22 -16.50 49.55 -29.13
CA THR A 22 -15.46 48.55 -29.47
C THR A 22 -15.12 47.63 -28.30
N ARG A 23 -15.13 48.13 -27.06
CA ARG A 23 -14.99 47.28 -25.86
C ARG A 23 -16.18 46.34 -25.67
N LEU A 24 -17.39 46.81 -25.92
CA LEU A 24 -18.61 45.98 -25.85
C LEU A 24 -18.59 44.88 -26.91
N LEU A 25 -18.27 45.21 -28.16
CA LEU A 25 -18.15 44.25 -29.27
C LEU A 25 -17.07 43.19 -29.00
N ARG A 26 -15.93 43.56 -28.40
CA ARG A 26 -14.90 42.59 -27.99
C ARG A 26 -15.37 41.65 -26.88
N LYS A 27 -16.18 42.14 -25.92
CA LYS A 27 -16.76 41.29 -24.88
C LYS A 27 -17.79 40.32 -25.45
N ILE A 28 -18.66 40.80 -26.35
CA ILE A 28 -19.65 39.97 -27.02
C ILE A 28 -18.96 38.89 -27.89
N GLY A 29 -17.92 39.28 -28.65
CA GLY A 29 -17.13 38.32 -29.44
C GLY A 29 -16.42 37.26 -28.59
N ALA A 30 -15.90 37.63 -27.41
CA ALA A 30 -15.29 36.67 -26.49
C ALA A 30 -16.32 35.70 -25.87
N ILE A 31 -17.54 36.18 -25.58
CA ILE A 31 -18.63 35.32 -25.08
C ILE A 31 -19.10 34.36 -26.17
N LEU A 32 -19.28 34.82 -27.40
CA LEU A 32 -19.65 33.97 -28.54
C LEU A 32 -18.60 32.91 -28.83
N LEU A 33 -17.31 33.26 -28.77
CA LEU A 33 -16.22 32.29 -28.92
C LEU A 33 -16.28 31.20 -27.83
N LEU A 34 -16.55 31.61 -26.58
CA LEU A 34 -16.68 30.68 -25.47
C LEU A 34 -17.86 29.72 -25.64
N VAL A 35 -19.00 30.23 -26.13
CA VAL A 35 -20.17 29.41 -26.46
C VAL A 35 -19.85 28.41 -27.57
N VAL A 36 -19.15 28.81 -28.64
CA VAL A 36 -18.74 27.89 -29.72
C VAL A 36 -17.80 26.81 -29.21
N ILE A 37 -16.85 27.14 -28.32
CA ILE A 37 -15.94 26.17 -27.72
C ILE A 37 -16.71 25.18 -26.83
N VAL A 38 -17.62 25.66 -25.99
CA VAL A 38 -18.42 24.81 -25.10
C VAL A 38 -19.37 23.90 -25.89
N SER A 39 -20.01 24.42 -26.94
CA SER A 39 -20.86 23.62 -27.83
C SER A 39 -20.05 22.58 -28.62
N GLY A 40 -18.85 22.93 -29.08
CA GLY A 40 -17.92 21.97 -29.70
C GLY A 40 -17.46 20.88 -28.74
N PHE A 41 -17.23 21.23 -27.48
CA PHE A 41 -16.87 20.28 -26.42
C PHE A 41 -18.03 19.33 -26.07
N ALA A 42 -19.26 19.84 -25.97
CA ALA A 42 -20.46 19.03 -25.77
C ALA A 42 -20.70 18.07 -26.96
N TYR A 43 -20.46 18.53 -28.18
CA TYR A 43 -20.54 17.70 -29.39
C TYR A 43 -19.50 16.57 -29.40
N LEU A 44 -18.25 16.86 -29.01
CA LEU A 44 -17.19 15.85 -28.93
C LEU A 44 -17.42 14.82 -27.81
N LEU A 45 -17.99 15.24 -26.67
CA LEU A 45 -18.39 14.33 -25.59
C LEU A 45 -19.59 13.46 -26.00
N HIS A 46 -20.54 14.02 -26.75
CA HIS A 46 -21.72 13.28 -27.24
C HIS A 46 -21.37 12.24 -28.32
N GLN A 47 -20.35 12.52 -29.15
CA GLN A 47 -19.89 11.60 -30.21
C GLN A 47 -19.00 10.44 -29.71
N GLY A 48 -18.74 10.33 -28.39
CA GLY A 48 -18.13 9.14 -27.80
C GLY A 48 -16.79 8.72 -28.39
N VAL A 49 -15.95 9.64 -28.88
CA VAL A 49 -14.72 9.29 -29.60
C VAL A 49 -13.70 8.61 -28.66
N PRO A 50 -13.36 7.33 -28.90
CA PRO A 50 -12.30 6.66 -28.16
C PRO A 50 -10.96 6.96 -28.82
N ILE A 51 -9.97 7.36 -28.01
CA ILE A 51 -8.52 7.12 -28.19
C ILE A 51 -8.01 7.25 -29.64
N LEU A 52 -7.46 8.41 -30.00
CA LEU A 52 -6.60 8.54 -31.19
C LEU A 52 -5.30 7.74 -30.96
N LYS A 53 -5.18 6.56 -31.57
CA LYS A 53 -3.92 5.82 -31.67
C LYS A 53 -3.06 6.43 -32.79
N MET A 54 -2.01 7.16 -32.42
CA MET A 54 -0.86 7.40 -33.31
C MET A 54 0.37 6.74 -32.67
N GLY A 55 0.79 5.60 -33.22
CA GLY A 55 2.01 4.88 -32.79
C GLY A 55 1.96 4.28 -31.37
N ASN A 56 3.13 3.91 -30.85
CA ASN A 56 3.33 3.19 -29.58
C ASN A 56 3.06 4.04 -28.31
N LEU A 57 2.41 5.20 -28.41
CA LEU A 57 1.95 5.96 -27.24
C LEU A 57 0.43 6.09 -27.26
N SER A 58 -0.23 5.43 -26.31
CA SER A 58 -1.64 5.66 -26.01
C SER A 58 -1.76 6.88 -25.09
N ILE A 59 -2.05 8.05 -25.67
CA ILE A 59 -2.35 9.27 -24.92
C ILE A 59 -3.87 9.36 -24.79
N SER A 60 -4.39 9.43 -23.56
CA SER A 60 -5.83 9.58 -23.35
C SER A 60 -6.34 10.87 -24.02
N ALA A 61 -7.54 10.85 -24.58
CA ALA A 61 -8.12 12.02 -25.26
C ALA A 61 -8.18 13.24 -24.32
N THR A 62 -8.37 13.03 -23.01
CA THR A 62 -8.37 14.08 -22.00
C THR A 62 -6.99 14.72 -21.83
N THR A 63 -5.92 13.93 -21.83
CA THR A 63 -4.53 14.44 -21.76
C THR A 63 -4.13 15.21 -23.02
N LEU A 64 -4.58 14.80 -24.21
CA LEU A 64 -4.31 15.52 -25.45
C LEU A 64 -5.04 16.87 -25.48
N VAL A 65 -6.31 16.88 -25.05
CA VAL A 65 -7.14 18.09 -24.97
C VAL A 65 -6.57 19.10 -23.97
N LEU A 66 -6.15 18.65 -22.78
CA LEU A 66 -5.52 19.54 -21.79
C LEU A 66 -4.20 20.13 -22.29
N SER A 67 -3.43 19.36 -23.05
CA SER A 67 -2.17 19.82 -23.66
C SER A 67 -2.42 20.89 -24.73
N ILE A 68 -3.45 20.72 -25.56
CA ILE A 68 -3.85 21.69 -26.58
C ILE A 68 -4.36 22.99 -25.93
N ILE A 69 -5.16 22.89 -24.85
CA ILE A 69 -5.62 24.07 -24.09
C ILE A 69 -4.43 24.83 -23.50
N GLY A 70 -3.44 24.12 -22.93
CA GLY A 70 -2.20 24.72 -22.43
C GLY A 70 -1.43 25.46 -23.52
N LEU A 71 -1.29 24.86 -24.70
CA LEU A 71 -0.59 25.46 -25.83
C LEU A 71 -1.28 26.73 -26.34
N ILE A 72 -2.61 26.69 -26.51
CA ILE A 72 -3.42 27.85 -26.94
C ILE A 72 -3.28 29.01 -25.94
N PHE A 73 -3.20 28.70 -24.65
CA PHE A 73 -3.05 29.71 -23.61
C PHE A 73 -1.64 30.34 -23.64
N ILE A 74 -0.58 29.55 -23.83
CA ILE A 74 0.79 30.05 -23.98
C ILE A 74 0.93 30.94 -25.21
N VAL A 75 0.39 30.51 -26.36
CA VAL A 75 0.42 31.29 -27.61
C VAL A 75 -0.34 32.60 -27.44
N SER A 76 -1.48 32.59 -26.74
CA SER A 76 -2.24 33.81 -26.43
C SER A 76 -1.44 34.78 -25.54
N LEU A 77 -0.63 34.26 -24.62
CA LEU A 77 0.22 35.04 -23.69
C LEU A 77 1.44 35.65 -24.40
N VAL A 78 2.01 34.93 -25.36
CA VAL A 78 3.09 35.42 -26.24
C VAL A 78 2.58 36.51 -27.16
N ILE A 79 1.44 36.31 -27.82
CA ILE A 79 0.79 37.33 -28.67
C ILE A 79 0.45 38.58 -27.84
N PHE A 80 -0.04 38.41 -26.62
CA PHE A 80 -0.33 39.54 -25.71
C PHE A 80 0.94 40.31 -25.31
N SER A 81 2.05 39.60 -25.07
CA SER A 81 3.34 40.20 -24.71
C SER A 81 3.96 40.97 -25.88
N ILE A 82 3.90 40.41 -27.09
CA ILE A 82 4.36 41.06 -28.32
C ILE A 82 3.53 42.33 -28.63
N LYS A 83 2.22 42.30 -28.35
CA LYS A 83 1.31 43.42 -28.62
C LYS A 83 1.50 44.59 -27.64
N ASN A 84 2.10 44.36 -26.47
CA ASN A 84 2.42 45.38 -25.47
C ASN A 84 3.92 45.75 -25.48
N LYS A 85 4.44 46.12 -26.66
CA LYS A 85 5.81 46.65 -26.87
C LYS A 85 6.28 47.53 -25.70
N VAL A 86 7.14 46.99 -24.84
CA VAL A 86 7.90 47.77 -23.85
C VAL A 86 9.10 48.34 -24.60
N SER A 87 9.15 49.67 -24.68
CA SER A 87 10.26 50.44 -25.25
C SER A 87 11.52 50.22 -24.40
N ILE A 88 12.60 49.81 -25.06
CA ILE A 88 13.94 49.71 -24.48
C ILE A 88 14.76 50.84 -25.09
N ASN A 89 15.32 51.73 -24.27
CA ASN A 89 16.44 52.56 -24.69
C ASN A 89 17.49 52.73 -23.59
N ARG A 90 18.75 52.77 -24.04
CA ARG A 90 20.02 52.61 -23.31
C ARG A 90 20.35 53.80 -22.40
N TYR A 91 21.12 53.56 -21.33
CA TYR A 91 22.28 54.39 -20.95
C TYR A 91 23.30 53.59 -20.13
N GLN A 92 24.55 54.03 -20.22
CA GLN A 92 25.80 53.31 -20.03
C GLN A 92 26.50 53.70 -18.71
N SER A 93 27.50 52.88 -18.33
CA SER A 93 28.69 53.11 -17.49
C SER A 93 28.65 53.17 -15.94
N SER A 94 29.46 52.23 -15.37
CA SER A 94 30.45 52.35 -14.26
C SER A 94 30.03 52.79 -12.85
N VAL A 95 30.61 52.34 -11.72
CA VAL A 95 31.45 51.22 -11.24
C VAL A 95 31.42 51.40 -9.71
N PHE A 96 31.16 50.30 -8.99
CA PHE A 96 31.43 50.03 -7.55
C PHE A 96 30.83 50.91 -6.43
N SER A 97 29.88 50.36 -5.66
CA SER A 97 30.11 49.84 -4.28
C SER A 97 28.78 49.62 -3.52
N LEU A 98 28.77 48.57 -2.67
CA LEU A 98 27.73 48.23 -1.68
C LEU A 98 26.25 48.23 -2.15
N GLU A 99 25.88 47.43 -3.16
CA GLU A 99 24.45 47.18 -3.46
C GLU A 99 24.24 45.87 -4.25
N SER A 100 24.48 44.70 -3.63
CA SER A 100 24.32 43.39 -4.30
C SER A 100 23.38 42.44 -3.55
N LEU A 101 22.18 42.91 -3.21
CA LEU A 101 20.98 42.09 -2.98
C LEU A 101 19.71 42.95 -3.03
N ARG A 102 19.62 43.84 -4.01
CA ARG A 102 18.37 44.52 -4.35
C ARG A 102 17.92 44.02 -5.71
N ILE A 103 17.25 42.86 -5.69
CA ILE A 103 16.58 42.30 -6.86
C ILE A 103 15.60 43.35 -7.38
N GLY A 104 15.92 43.92 -8.54
CA GLY A 104 15.19 44.99 -9.18
C GLY A 104 13.75 44.62 -9.47
N ARG A 105 12.84 45.54 -9.14
CA ARG A 105 11.44 45.66 -9.60
C ARG A 105 10.81 44.41 -10.21
N PHE A 106 10.52 43.40 -9.39
CA PHE A 106 9.33 42.61 -9.67
C PHE A 106 8.12 43.53 -9.48
N LYS A 107 7.44 43.88 -10.59
CA LYS A 107 6.08 44.43 -10.50
C LYS A 107 5.30 43.53 -9.55
N ARG A 108 4.82 44.07 -8.42
CA ARG A 108 3.96 43.35 -7.47
C ARG A 108 2.91 42.58 -8.27
N ILE A 109 3.02 41.25 -8.25
CA ILE A 109 1.99 40.36 -8.79
C ILE A 109 0.71 40.77 -8.05
N LYS A 110 -0.32 41.22 -8.79
CA LYS A 110 -1.58 41.62 -8.15
C LYS A 110 -2.10 40.37 -7.43
N THR A 111 -2.45 40.49 -6.15
CA THR A 111 -2.93 39.39 -5.28
C THR A 111 -4.02 38.55 -5.94
N LYS A 112 -4.88 39.14 -6.77
CA LYS A 112 -5.91 38.43 -7.56
C LYS A 112 -5.38 37.40 -8.57
N TYR A 113 -4.10 37.45 -8.93
CA TYR A 113 -3.45 36.48 -9.82
C TYR A 113 -2.54 35.50 -9.06
N LEU A 114 -2.25 35.76 -7.78
CA LEU A 114 -1.37 34.92 -6.95
C LEU A 114 -1.94 33.50 -6.84
N LEU A 115 -3.25 33.37 -6.62
CA LEU A 115 -3.92 32.08 -6.58
C LEU A 115 -3.80 31.33 -7.92
N GLY A 116 -3.92 32.03 -9.05
CA GLY A 116 -3.75 31.44 -10.38
C GLY A 116 -2.32 30.98 -10.66
N TYR A 117 -1.31 31.74 -10.23
CA TYR A 117 0.09 31.33 -10.33
C TYR A 117 0.41 30.12 -9.44
N ILE A 118 -0.14 30.08 -8.22
CA ILE A 118 -0.01 28.94 -7.30
C ILE A 118 -0.64 27.68 -7.91
N LEU A 119 -1.88 27.78 -8.43
CA LEU A 119 -2.56 26.66 -9.08
C LEU A 119 -1.81 26.18 -10.33
N LEU A 120 -1.26 27.09 -11.14
CA LEU A 120 -0.44 26.76 -12.30
C LEU A 120 0.85 26.02 -11.89
N LEU A 121 1.52 26.48 -10.83
CA LEU A 121 2.71 25.84 -10.26
C LEU A 121 2.38 24.44 -9.76
N ILE A 122 1.29 24.28 -9.00
CA ILE A 122 0.82 22.97 -8.54
C ILE A 122 0.54 22.04 -9.73
N LEU A 123 -0.09 22.54 -10.80
CA LEU A 123 -0.39 21.75 -11.99
C LEU A 123 0.87 21.33 -12.77
N LEU A 124 1.85 22.22 -12.88
CA LEU A 124 3.17 21.95 -13.49
C LEU A 124 3.98 20.95 -12.66
N ILE A 125 3.98 21.08 -11.33
CA ILE A 125 4.63 20.12 -10.43
C ILE A 125 3.91 18.76 -10.53
N TYR A 126 2.57 18.75 -10.62
CA TYR A 126 1.79 17.52 -10.78
C TYR A 126 2.10 16.81 -12.11
N GLN A 127 2.22 17.55 -13.22
CA GLN A 127 2.56 16.95 -14.52
C GLN A 127 3.99 16.41 -14.56
N THR A 128 4.94 17.09 -13.90
CA THR A 128 6.35 16.69 -13.90
C THR A 128 6.63 15.57 -12.90
N ASN A 129 5.93 15.55 -11.76
CA ASN A 129 6.10 14.56 -10.71
C ASN A 129 4.74 14.25 -10.05
N PRO A 130 3.88 13.44 -10.68
CA PRO A 130 2.56 13.09 -10.13
C PRO A 130 2.67 12.47 -8.72
N SER A 131 3.73 11.70 -8.47
CA SER A 131 4.03 11.04 -7.20
C SER A 131 4.10 11.99 -6.00
N LEU A 132 4.51 13.25 -6.22
CA LEU A 132 4.57 14.28 -5.16
C LEU A 132 3.18 14.64 -4.60
N PHE A 133 2.12 14.39 -5.37
CA PHE A 133 0.75 14.68 -4.96
C PHE A 133 -0.07 13.43 -4.74
N THR A 134 0.18 12.34 -5.47
CA THR A 134 -0.62 11.11 -5.32
C THR A 134 -0.47 10.49 -3.95
N HIS A 135 0.74 10.38 -3.37
CA HIS A 135 0.90 9.79 -2.04
C HIS A 135 0.28 10.64 -0.92
N PRO A 136 0.51 11.97 -0.83
CA PRO A 136 -0.13 12.80 0.18
C PRO A 136 -1.65 12.91 0.02
N ILE A 137 -2.15 13.06 -1.21
CA ILE A 137 -3.60 13.13 -1.47
C ILE A 137 -4.25 11.79 -1.18
N ASN A 138 -3.67 10.66 -1.60
CA ASN A 138 -4.24 9.35 -1.34
C ASN A 138 -4.26 9.06 0.16
N ARG A 139 -3.21 9.45 0.91
CA ARG A 139 -3.20 9.36 2.38
C ARG A 139 -4.27 10.25 3.00
N PHE A 140 -4.41 11.49 2.55
CA PHE A 140 -5.43 12.41 3.05
C PHE A 140 -6.85 11.92 2.75
N VAL A 141 -7.13 11.50 1.52
CA VAL A 141 -8.42 10.92 1.12
C VAL A 141 -8.70 9.66 1.92
N THR A 142 -7.73 8.77 2.09
CA THR A 142 -7.90 7.54 2.89
C THR A 142 -8.24 7.89 4.34
N HIS A 143 -7.53 8.86 4.93
CA HIS A 143 -7.78 9.29 6.30
C HIS A 143 -9.14 9.96 6.47
N VAL A 144 -9.55 10.81 5.53
CA VAL A 144 -10.83 11.54 5.60
C VAL A 144 -12.03 10.63 5.29
N VAL A 145 -11.89 9.75 4.29
CA VAL A 145 -12.98 8.87 3.83
C VAL A 145 -13.16 7.69 4.76
N TYR A 146 -12.08 6.99 5.13
CA TYR A 146 -12.16 5.76 5.90
C TYR A 146 -11.96 5.96 7.40
N ASN A 147 -11.28 7.05 7.82
CA ASN A 147 -11.01 7.38 9.23
C ASN A 147 -10.57 6.13 10.03
N PRO A 148 -9.48 5.47 9.62
CA PRO A 148 -8.96 4.27 10.28
C PRO A 148 -8.69 4.55 11.76
N ARG A 149 -9.30 3.75 12.63
CA ARG A 149 -9.18 3.82 14.09
C ARG A 149 -9.01 2.42 14.67
N PRO A 150 -8.32 2.28 15.80
CA PRO A 150 -8.24 1.01 16.50
C PRO A 150 -9.64 0.42 16.74
N PRO A 151 -9.86 -0.87 16.44
CA PRO A 151 -11.14 -1.52 16.69
C PRO A 151 -11.44 -1.59 18.18
N VAL A 152 -12.73 -1.51 18.52
CA VAL A 152 -13.22 -1.84 19.86
C VAL A 152 -13.19 -3.37 20.05
N LEU A 153 -12.94 -3.81 21.29
CA LEU A 153 -12.73 -5.21 21.74
C LEU A 153 -13.97 -6.12 21.61
N ASN A 154 -14.49 -6.27 20.38
CA ASN A 154 -15.58 -7.19 20.04
C ASN A 154 -15.15 -8.17 18.92
N SER A 155 -13.85 -8.50 18.81
CA SER A 155 -13.39 -9.41 17.77
C SER A 155 -13.75 -10.86 18.12
N PRO A 156 -14.28 -11.67 17.17
CA PRO A 156 -14.45 -13.11 17.32
C PRO A 156 -13.13 -13.89 17.28
N TRP A 157 -11.99 -13.21 17.14
CA TRP A 157 -10.67 -13.83 17.12
C TRP A 157 -10.22 -14.20 18.55
N PRO A 158 -9.71 -15.43 18.79
CA PRO A 158 -9.56 -16.50 17.80
C PRO A 158 -10.87 -17.22 17.50
N TRP A 159 -11.06 -17.56 16.22
CA TRP A 159 -12.24 -18.29 15.77
C TRP A 159 -12.27 -19.71 16.35
N LYS A 160 -13.38 -20.10 16.98
CA LYS A 160 -13.56 -21.46 17.54
C LYS A 160 -13.44 -22.55 16.46
N ASN A 161 -13.92 -22.28 15.24
CA ASN A 161 -13.93 -23.21 14.11
C ASN A 161 -12.88 -22.80 13.05
N ARG A 162 -11.70 -22.37 13.46
CA ARG A 162 -10.65 -21.88 12.55
C ARG A 162 -10.05 -22.92 11.60
N ALA A 163 -10.34 -24.19 11.80
CA ALA A 163 -9.94 -25.29 10.92
C ALA A 163 -11.06 -25.76 9.97
N MET A 164 -12.22 -25.08 9.96
CA MET A 164 -13.36 -25.44 9.10
C MET A 164 -13.82 -24.27 8.23
N ILE A 165 -13.95 -24.56 6.94
CA ILE A 165 -14.57 -23.68 5.94
C ILE A 165 -16.02 -23.42 6.34
N HIS A 166 -16.49 -22.19 6.14
CA HIS A 166 -17.86 -21.79 6.39
C HIS A 166 -18.86 -22.72 5.65
N PRO A 167 -19.91 -23.24 6.32
CA PRO A 167 -20.84 -24.20 5.70
C PRO A 167 -21.46 -23.74 4.38
N ILE A 168 -21.79 -22.45 4.26
CA ILE A 168 -22.32 -21.84 3.02
C ILE A 168 -21.33 -21.94 1.85
N VAL A 169 -20.02 -21.81 2.13
CA VAL A 169 -18.96 -21.89 1.11
C VAL A 169 -18.64 -23.34 0.78
N ALA A 170 -18.57 -24.19 1.80
CA ALA A 170 -18.34 -25.62 1.63
C ALA A 170 -19.42 -26.29 0.77
N ASN A 171 -20.68 -25.85 0.92
CA ASN A 171 -21.83 -26.39 0.18
C ASN A 171 -22.31 -25.46 -0.95
N MET A 172 -21.48 -24.51 -1.40
CA MET A 172 -21.87 -23.57 -2.44
C MET A 172 -22.10 -24.30 -3.77
N PRO A 173 -23.28 -24.16 -4.42
CA PRO A 173 -23.52 -24.77 -5.71
C PRO A 173 -22.65 -24.14 -6.81
N SER A 174 -22.07 -24.96 -7.69
CA SER A 174 -21.16 -24.47 -8.74
C SER A 174 -21.80 -23.50 -9.73
N ASN A 175 -23.13 -23.57 -9.93
CA ASN A 175 -23.87 -22.62 -10.76
C ASN A 175 -23.98 -21.20 -10.14
N ILE A 176 -23.62 -21.04 -8.87
CA ILE A 176 -23.51 -19.72 -8.22
C ILE A 176 -22.15 -19.07 -8.53
N GLU A 177 -21.09 -19.85 -8.72
CA GLU A 177 -19.70 -19.39 -8.95
C GLU A 177 -19.48 -18.84 -10.39
N THR A 178 -20.43 -18.05 -10.89
CA THR A 178 -20.40 -17.48 -12.26
C THR A 178 -19.78 -16.08 -12.32
N SER A 179 -19.92 -15.30 -11.26
CA SER A 179 -19.30 -13.99 -11.12
C SER A 179 -19.06 -13.63 -9.64
N ILE A 180 -18.18 -12.66 -9.41
CA ILE A 180 -17.91 -12.11 -8.07
C ILE A 180 -19.21 -11.62 -7.43
N GLU A 181 -20.08 -10.94 -8.18
CA GLU A 181 -21.35 -10.42 -7.69
C GLU A 181 -22.35 -11.55 -7.35
N SER A 182 -22.35 -12.64 -8.13
CA SER A 182 -23.22 -13.80 -7.87
C SER A 182 -22.85 -14.46 -6.54
N VAL A 183 -21.56 -14.75 -6.34
CA VAL A 183 -21.04 -15.34 -5.10
C VAL A 183 -21.30 -14.42 -3.90
N ALA A 184 -20.98 -13.13 -4.04
CA ALA A 184 -21.23 -12.13 -3.02
C ALA A 184 -22.71 -12.07 -2.62
N LYS A 185 -23.62 -11.95 -3.59
CA LYS A 185 -25.06 -11.90 -3.30
C LYS A 185 -25.57 -13.17 -2.62
N TYR A 186 -25.10 -14.34 -3.06
CA TYR A 186 -25.47 -15.61 -2.45
C TYR A 186 -25.05 -15.67 -0.98
N ILE A 187 -23.79 -15.33 -0.68
CA ILE A 187 -23.29 -15.28 0.71
C ILE A 187 -24.11 -14.27 1.54
N ALA A 188 -24.37 -13.07 1.03
CA ALA A 188 -25.12 -12.04 1.73
C ALA A 188 -26.58 -12.44 2.04
N GLN A 189 -27.20 -13.24 1.17
CA GLN A 189 -28.58 -13.73 1.35
C GLN A 189 -28.68 -14.87 2.37
N GLN A 190 -27.66 -15.71 2.46
CA GLN A 190 -27.67 -16.91 3.30
C GLN A 190 -27.09 -16.67 4.70
N GLU A 191 -26.18 -15.70 4.85
CA GLU A 191 -25.56 -15.36 6.14
C GLU A 191 -26.00 -13.98 6.62
N SER A 192 -26.64 -13.95 7.79
CA SER A 192 -27.17 -12.73 8.41
C SER A 192 -26.18 -12.10 9.39
N ASP A 193 -25.33 -12.90 10.02
CA ASP A 193 -24.32 -12.40 10.95
C ASP A 193 -23.19 -11.72 10.16
N PRO A 194 -22.86 -10.46 10.47
CA PRO A 194 -21.87 -9.70 9.68
C PRO A 194 -20.45 -10.26 9.82
N TYR A 195 -20.08 -10.85 10.95
CA TYR A 195 -18.78 -11.49 11.12
C TYR A 195 -18.71 -12.80 10.34
N LEU A 196 -19.74 -13.65 10.43
CA LEU A 196 -19.81 -14.89 9.66
C LEU A 196 -19.88 -14.63 8.15
N ARG A 197 -20.52 -13.54 7.73
CA ARG A 197 -20.54 -13.12 6.33
C ARG A 197 -19.14 -12.79 5.82
N ILE A 198 -18.34 -12.06 6.60
CA ILE A 198 -16.94 -11.80 6.25
C ILE A 198 -16.10 -13.07 6.27
N LYS A 199 -16.32 -13.97 7.25
CA LYS A 199 -15.70 -15.30 7.26
C LYS A 199 -16.01 -16.07 5.98
N ALA A 200 -17.26 -16.07 5.51
CA ALA A 200 -17.62 -16.76 4.27
C ALA A 200 -16.88 -16.19 3.04
N ILE A 201 -16.67 -14.88 2.93
CA ILE A 201 -15.83 -14.32 1.84
C ILE A 201 -14.40 -14.80 1.96
N HIS A 202 -13.84 -14.68 3.16
CA HIS A 202 -12.47 -15.07 3.45
C HIS A 202 -12.25 -16.53 3.03
N ASP A 203 -13.13 -17.41 3.48
CA ASP A 203 -13.08 -18.84 3.23
C ASP A 203 -13.29 -19.16 1.75
N TYR A 204 -14.12 -18.39 1.04
CA TYR A 204 -14.23 -18.52 -0.41
C TYR A 204 -12.89 -18.24 -1.08
N VAL A 205 -12.22 -17.14 -0.74
CA VAL A 205 -10.91 -16.80 -1.33
C VAL A 205 -9.87 -17.86 -0.99
N VAL A 206 -9.72 -18.22 0.29
CA VAL A 206 -8.72 -19.20 0.76
C VAL A 206 -8.95 -20.58 0.15
N SER A 207 -10.21 -21.00 -0.06
CA SER A 207 -10.50 -22.34 -0.61
C SER A 207 -10.55 -22.41 -2.14
N ARG A 208 -10.67 -21.27 -2.85
CA ARG A 208 -10.79 -21.24 -4.32
C ARG A 208 -9.54 -20.71 -5.00
N VAL A 209 -8.66 -19.99 -4.32
CA VAL A 209 -7.47 -19.41 -4.94
C VAL A 209 -6.24 -20.19 -4.49
N THR A 210 -5.36 -20.44 -5.45
CA THR A 210 -4.07 -21.10 -5.24
C THR A 210 -2.94 -20.09 -5.41
N TYR A 211 -2.01 -20.06 -4.47
CA TYR A 211 -0.91 -19.12 -4.49
C TYR A 211 0.03 -19.40 -5.67
N ASP A 212 0.30 -18.36 -6.47
CA ASP A 212 1.09 -18.46 -7.69
C ASP A 212 2.59 -18.42 -7.38
N LEU A 213 3.12 -19.55 -6.89
CA LEU A 213 4.56 -19.72 -6.62
C LEU A 213 5.42 -19.58 -7.89
N ASP A 214 4.87 -19.83 -9.07
CA ASP A 214 5.60 -19.72 -10.34
C ASP A 214 6.00 -18.27 -10.62
N VAL A 215 5.24 -17.29 -10.13
CA VAL A 215 5.58 -15.86 -10.23
C VAL A 215 6.90 -15.57 -9.50
N LEU A 216 7.15 -16.22 -8.37
CA LEU A 216 8.40 -16.05 -7.59
C LEU A 216 9.60 -16.66 -8.32
N LYS A 217 9.38 -17.77 -9.04
CA LYS A 217 10.43 -18.52 -9.74
C LYS A 217 10.76 -17.93 -11.12
N THR A 218 9.73 -17.57 -11.89
CA THR A 218 9.87 -17.13 -13.29
C THR A 218 9.90 -15.61 -13.43
N GLY A 219 9.36 -14.88 -12.45
CA GLY A 219 9.18 -13.43 -12.51
C GLY A 219 8.08 -12.97 -13.48
N ILE A 220 7.42 -13.89 -14.21
CA ILE A 220 6.28 -13.59 -15.07
C ILE A 220 5.06 -13.43 -14.17
N ARG A 221 4.46 -12.25 -14.18
CA ARG A 221 3.33 -11.91 -13.29
C ARG A 221 2.05 -11.71 -14.11
N PRO A 222 1.09 -12.66 -14.06
CA PRO A 222 -0.24 -12.46 -14.61
C PRO A 222 -0.99 -11.30 -13.92
N SER A 223 -2.08 -10.85 -14.53
CA SER A 223 -2.95 -9.82 -13.97
C SER A 223 -3.49 -10.24 -12.59
N GLN A 224 -3.30 -9.38 -11.58
CA GLN A 224 -3.78 -9.58 -10.22
C GLN A 224 -5.12 -8.87 -9.95
N LYS A 225 -5.85 -8.51 -11.01
CA LYS A 225 -7.20 -7.96 -10.89
C LYS A 225 -8.15 -9.04 -10.37
N ALA A 226 -9.10 -8.65 -9.52
CA ALA A 226 -10.08 -9.56 -8.93
C ALA A 226 -10.77 -10.48 -9.94
N GLN A 227 -11.21 -9.94 -11.09
CA GLN A 227 -11.86 -10.74 -12.13
C GLN A 227 -10.93 -11.81 -12.74
N THR A 228 -9.64 -11.49 -12.91
CA THR A 228 -8.65 -12.46 -13.40
C THR A 228 -8.50 -13.58 -12.39
N VAL A 229 -8.20 -13.23 -11.12
CA VAL A 229 -7.99 -14.20 -10.03
C VAL A 229 -9.21 -15.08 -9.80
N PHE A 230 -10.43 -14.49 -9.87
CA PHE A 230 -11.68 -15.24 -9.81
C PHE A 230 -11.78 -16.29 -10.91
N SER A 231 -11.46 -15.92 -12.15
CA SER A 231 -11.55 -16.84 -13.30
C SER A 231 -10.43 -17.88 -13.36
N THR A 232 -9.24 -17.54 -12.90
CA THR A 232 -8.05 -18.41 -13.00
C THR A 232 -7.81 -19.22 -11.73
N HIS A 233 -8.47 -18.90 -10.63
CA HIS A 233 -8.25 -19.51 -9.32
C HIS A 233 -6.78 -19.43 -8.86
N LYS A 234 -6.03 -18.44 -9.36
CA LYS A 234 -4.57 -18.34 -9.16
C LYS A 234 -4.14 -16.88 -9.03
N GLY A 235 -3.31 -16.57 -8.04
CA GLY A 235 -2.82 -15.22 -7.78
C GLY A 235 -1.72 -15.17 -6.72
N VAL A 236 -1.13 -14.00 -6.53
CA VAL A 236 -0.25 -13.71 -5.37
C VAL A 236 -0.98 -12.79 -4.39
N CYS A 237 -0.32 -12.33 -3.32
CA CYS A 237 -0.95 -11.52 -2.26
C CYS A 237 -1.84 -10.36 -2.75
N GLU A 238 -1.42 -9.65 -3.78
CA GLU A 238 -2.22 -8.60 -4.43
C GLU A 238 -3.56 -9.15 -4.98
N GLY A 239 -3.53 -10.30 -5.65
CA GLY A 239 -4.69 -10.96 -6.23
C GLY A 239 -5.69 -11.45 -5.18
N TYR A 240 -5.18 -12.06 -4.11
CA TYR A 240 -5.97 -12.48 -2.95
C TYR A 240 -6.68 -11.28 -2.31
N ALA A 241 -5.93 -10.21 -2.03
CA ALA A 241 -6.47 -9.01 -1.41
C ALA A 241 -7.47 -8.27 -2.32
N ASN A 242 -7.25 -8.28 -3.63
CA ASN A 242 -8.18 -7.70 -4.60
C ASN A 242 -9.47 -8.51 -4.71
N LEU A 243 -9.40 -9.84 -4.72
CA LEU A 243 -10.60 -10.68 -4.79
C LEU A 243 -11.45 -10.56 -3.51
N PHE A 244 -10.81 -10.63 -2.35
CA PHE A 244 -11.50 -10.42 -1.06
C PHE A 244 -12.20 -9.05 -1.02
N MET A 245 -11.50 -7.99 -1.43
CA MET A 245 -12.07 -6.64 -1.53
C MET A 245 -13.25 -6.57 -2.50
N ALA A 246 -13.16 -7.20 -3.67
CA ALA A 246 -14.22 -7.18 -4.67
C ALA A 246 -15.49 -7.91 -4.17
N LEU A 247 -15.33 -9.09 -3.58
CA LEU A 247 -16.43 -9.85 -2.99
C LEU A 247 -17.11 -9.08 -1.84
N GLY A 248 -16.32 -8.50 -0.92
CA GLY A 248 -16.87 -7.73 0.19
C GLY A 248 -17.60 -6.48 -0.25
N ARG A 249 -17.03 -5.72 -1.20
CA ARG A 249 -17.70 -4.53 -1.76
C ARG A 249 -18.97 -4.89 -2.53
N ALA A 250 -19.00 -6.02 -3.24
CA ALA A 250 -20.19 -6.50 -3.93
C ALA A 250 -21.34 -6.87 -2.96
N MET A 251 -21.03 -7.16 -1.69
CA MET A 251 -22.02 -7.32 -0.62
C MET A 251 -22.35 -6.03 0.14
N GLY A 252 -21.76 -4.90 -0.25
CA GLY A 252 -21.94 -3.61 0.42
C GLY A 252 -21.09 -3.41 1.68
N ALA A 253 -20.07 -4.24 1.92
CA ALA A 253 -19.11 -4.02 3.00
C ALA A 253 -18.02 -3.02 2.57
N ASP A 254 -17.61 -2.16 3.50
CA ASP A 254 -16.44 -1.30 3.30
C ASP A 254 -15.16 -2.14 3.47
N VAL A 255 -14.51 -2.44 2.34
CA VAL A 255 -13.22 -3.13 2.32
C VAL A 255 -12.16 -2.25 1.68
N VAL A 256 -10.99 -2.19 2.31
CA VAL A 256 -9.82 -1.45 1.86
C VAL A 256 -8.70 -2.42 1.55
N TYR A 257 -8.06 -2.21 0.40
CA TYR A 257 -6.79 -2.83 0.05
C TYR A 257 -5.65 -2.08 0.76
N ILE A 258 -4.83 -2.82 1.50
CA ILE A 258 -3.67 -2.28 2.20
C ILE A 258 -2.41 -2.80 1.52
N ARG A 259 -1.57 -1.87 1.08
CA ARG A 259 -0.20 -2.15 0.64
C ARG A 259 0.76 -1.94 1.81
N GLY A 260 1.75 -2.81 1.92
CA GLY A 260 2.81 -2.64 2.89
C GLY A 260 3.95 -3.63 2.70
N LYS A 261 4.56 -3.98 3.82
CA LYS A 261 5.66 -4.94 3.89
C LYS A 261 5.39 -5.96 4.97
N ILE A 262 5.94 -7.15 4.80
CA ILE A 262 6.09 -8.12 5.88
C ILE A 262 7.47 -7.98 6.53
N ARG A 263 7.67 -8.63 7.68
CA ARG A 263 9.00 -8.80 8.27
C ARG A 263 9.99 -9.34 7.25
N ARG A 264 11.24 -8.85 7.29
CA ARG A 264 12.32 -9.40 6.45
C ARG A 264 12.54 -10.90 6.64
N ASP A 265 12.38 -11.42 7.86
CA ASP A 265 12.55 -12.85 8.15
C ASP A 265 11.47 -13.74 7.50
N PHE A 266 10.39 -13.17 6.99
CA PHE A 266 9.33 -13.88 6.26
C PHE A 266 9.42 -13.67 4.74
N ALA A 267 10.41 -12.92 4.25
CA ALA A 267 10.61 -12.79 2.81
C ALA A 267 10.96 -14.16 2.20
N PRO A 268 10.30 -14.59 1.11
CA PRO A 268 10.47 -15.93 0.53
C PRO A 268 11.74 -16.05 -0.32
N LEU A 269 12.88 -15.60 0.21
CA LEU A 269 14.15 -15.48 -0.52
C LEU A 269 14.70 -16.82 -1.02
N ASP A 270 14.34 -17.92 -0.36
CA ASP A 270 14.77 -19.27 -0.70
C ASP A 270 14.00 -19.85 -1.90
N LEU A 271 12.79 -19.33 -2.16
CA LEU A 271 11.95 -19.73 -3.30
C LEU A 271 12.32 -18.98 -4.60
N ILE A 272 13.19 -17.97 -4.49
CA ILE A 272 13.54 -17.08 -5.60
C ILE A 272 14.96 -17.41 -6.06
N PRO A 273 15.17 -17.78 -7.34
CA PRO A 273 16.50 -18.12 -7.83
C PRO A 273 17.51 -16.99 -7.61
N LYS A 274 18.74 -17.34 -7.19
CA LYS A 274 19.82 -16.38 -6.90
C LYS A 274 20.03 -15.38 -8.05
N VAL A 275 20.00 -15.85 -9.30
CA VAL A 275 20.13 -15.00 -10.50
C VAL A 275 19.03 -13.93 -10.57
N PHE A 276 17.78 -14.25 -10.25
CA PHE A 276 16.69 -13.28 -10.25
C PHE A 276 16.83 -12.26 -9.12
N ARG A 277 17.29 -12.69 -7.93
CA ARG A 277 17.60 -11.77 -6.83
C ARG A 277 18.66 -10.75 -7.21
N LEU A 278 19.69 -11.16 -7.98
CA LEU A 278 20.73 -10.26 -8.47
C LEU A 278 20.19 -9.30 -9.54
N LEU A 279 19.45 -9.81 -10.53
CA LEU A 279 18.87 -8.99 -11.61
C LEU A 279 17.83 -7.99 -11.09
N LYS A 280 17.12 -8.34 -10.01
CA LYS A 280 16.14 -7.49 -9.34
C LYS A 280 16.63 -7.04 -7.96
N SER A 281 17.89 -6.65 -7.84
CA SER A 281 18.50 -6.20 -6.57
C SER A 281 17.78 -5.03 -5.90
N ASN A 282 17.10 -4.18 -6.68
CA ASN A 282 16.29 -3.06 -6.20
C ASN A 282 14.85 -3.44 -5.84
N TYR A 283 14.43 -4.68 -6.08
CA TYR A 283 13.10 -5.14 -5.72
C TYR A 283 13.04 -5.49 -4.23
N ASP A 284 12.03 -4.94 -3.54
CA ASP A 284 11.80 -5.25 -2.14
C ASP A 284 10.93 -6.52 -2.03
N TRP A 285 11.57 -7.63 -1.68
CA TRP A 285 10.94 -8.94 -1.50
C TRP A 285 10.05 -9.03 -0.25
N THR A 286 10.03 -7.99 0.59
CA THR A 286 9.10 -7.88 1.71
C THR A 286 7.76 -7.28 1.31
N ASN A 287 7.60 -6.76 0.09
CA ASN A 287 6.34 -6.16 -0.35
C ASN A 287 5.19 -7.16 -0.22
N HIS A 288 4.11 -6.72 0.42
CA HIS A 288 2.92 -7.53 0.67
C HIS A 288 1.63 -6.72 0.56
N ALA A 289 0.52 -7.42 0.47
CA ALA A 289 -0.81 -6.84 0.34
C ALA A 289 -1.84 -7.66 1.12
N TRP A 290 -2.72 -6.96 1.82
CA TRP A 290 -3.79 -7.54 2.64
C TRP A 290 -4.97 -6.57 2.69
N ASN A 291 -5.96 -6.81 3.57
CA ASN A 291 -7.15 -5.98 3.66
C ASN A 291 -7.44 -5.47 5.08
N ALA A 292 -8.20 -4.37 5.12
CA ALA A 292 -9.03 -4.03 6.26
C ALA A 292 -10.50 -4.05 5.83
N VAL A 293 -11.38 -4.54 6.68
CA VAL A 293 -12.83 -4.58 6.46
C VAL A 293 -13.56 -3.96 7.65
N LYS A 294 -14.58 -3.15 7.37
CA LYS A 294 -15.39 -2.52 8.40
C LYS A 294 -16.57 -3.43 8.76
N ILE A 295 -16.66 -3.82 10.03
CA ILE A 295 -17.72 -4.67 10.58
C ILE A 295 -18.31 -3.95 11.80
N LEU A 296 -19.62 -3.68 11.80
CA LEU A 296 -20.31 -2.96 12.88
C LEU A 296 -19.54 -1.69 13.33
N ASP A 297 -19.19 -0.85 12.36
CA ASP A 297 -18.40 0.38 12.53
C ASP A 297 -16.95 0.24 13.02
N ASN A 298 -16.41 -0.98 13.09
CA ASN A 298 -15.04 -1.24 13.50
C ASN A 298 -14.20 -1.79 12.35
N TRP A 299 -13.01 -1.22 12.14
CA TRP A 299 -12.04 -1.72 11.15
C TRP A 299 -11.31 -2.95 11.68
N GLN A 300 -11.32 -4.03 10.91
CA GLN A 300 -10.71 -5.31 11.24
C GLN A 300 -9.70 -5.69 10.16
N LEU A 301 -8.57 -6.29 10.54
CA LEU A 301 -7.51 -6.69 9.62
C LEU A 301 -7.73 -8.13 9.13
N VAL A 302 -7.49 -8.37 7.84
CA VAL A 302 -7.64 -9.69 7.21
C VAL A 302 -6.49 -9.91 6.25
N ASP A 303 -5.85 -11.08 6.31
CA ASP A 303 -4.91 -11.54 5.28
C ASP A 303 -5.26 -12.96 4.80
N THR A 304 -5.99 -13.02 3.68
CA THR A 304 -6.37 -14.29 3.03
C THR A 304 -5.17 -15.03 2.43
N THR A 305 -4.04 -14.38 2.20
CA THR A 305 -2.85 -15.05 1.64
C THR A 305 -2.15 -15.88 2.70
N TRP A 306 -2.08 -15.38 3.93
CA TRP A 306 -1.41 -16.07 5.03
C TRP A 306 -2.28 -17.13 5.71
N ASP A 307 -3.58 -17.14 5.42
CA ASP A 307 -4.50 -18.23 5.77
C ASP A 307 -4.66 -19.28 4.65
N ASP A 308 -4.06 -19.05 3.47
CA ASP A 308 -3.85 -20.07 2.45
C ASP A 308 -2.62 -20.91 2.81
N ASN A 309 -2.86 -21.93 3.63
CA ASN A 309 -1.85 -22.92 3.95
C ASN A 309 -1.55 -23.74 2.68
N ASP A 310 -0.53 -23.35 1.94
CA ASP A 310 0.17 -24.10 0.90
C ASP A 310 -0.68 -24.72 -0.25
N SER A 311 -0.85 -23.90 -1.27
CA SER A 311 -1.17 -24.18 -2.68
C SER A 311 -0.61 -25.44 -3.37
N SER A 312 0.33 -26.19 -2.76
CA SER A 312 1.00 -27.34 -3.38
C SER A 312 0.69 -28.70 -2.73
N ALA A 313 0.05 -28.75 -1.56
CA ALA A 313 -0.26 -29.99 -0.86
C ALA A 313 -1.75 -30.36 -0.97
N LEU A 314 -2.04 -31.53 -1.55
CA LEU A 314 -3.35 -32.16 -1.43
C LEU A 314 -3.67 -32.32 0.07
N ASN A 315 -4.78 -31.71 0.52
CA ASN A 315 -5.30 -31.74 1.90
C ASN A 315 -4.65 -30.80 2.93
N SER A 316 -4.07 -29.67 2.51
CA SER A 316 -3.62 -28.68 3.49
C SER A 316 -4.81 -28.11 4.30
N PRO A 317 -4.72 -28.05 5.65
CA PRO A 317 -5.83 -27.62 6.48
C PRO A 317 -6.07 -26.11 6.32
N TYR A 318 -7.31 -25.75 6.03
CA TYR A 318 -7.81 -24.37 6.10
C TYR A 318 -7.42 -23.69 7.43
N SER A 319 -7.05 -22.42 7.36
CA SER A 319 -6.75 -21.56 8.51
C SER A 319 -7.63 -20.31 8.52
N ALA A 320 -7.81 -19.74 9.70
CA ALA A 320 -8.45 -18.44 9.94
C ALA A 320 -7.67 -17.62 10.98
N ASP A 321 -6.36 -17.86 11.06
CA ASP A 321 -5.44 -17.25 12.02
C ASP A 321 -5.23 -15.75 11.72
N TYR A 322 -5.33 -15.37 10.44
CA TYR A 322 -5.24 -13.99 9.96
C TYR A 322 -6.60 -13.38 9.57
N LEU A 323 -7.71 -14.05 9.88
CA LEU A 323 -9.07 -13.54 9.71
C LEU A 323 -9.53 -12.72 10.93
N ILE A 324 -9.70 -11.40 10.76
CA ILE A 324 -10.12 -10.49 11.83
C ILE A 324 -9.10 -10.51 12.98
N VAL A 325 -7.83 -10.60 12.60
CA VAL A 325 -6.71 -10.68 13.53
C VAL A 325 -6.53 -9.36 14.28
N PRO A 326 -6.29 -9.37 15.60
CA PRO A 326 -6.06 -8.15 16.36
C PRO A 326 -4.87 -7.35 15.81
N PRO A 327 -4.95 -6.01 15.77
CA PRO A 327 -3.86 -5.15 15.30
C PRO A 327 -2.50 -5.44 15.94
N GLN A 328 -2.48 -5.76 17.23
CA GLN A 328 -1.26 -6.08 17.97
C GLN A 328 -0.59 -7.36 17.46
N VAL A 329 -1.38 -8.36 17.06
CA VAL A 329 -0.90 -9.61 16.48
C VAL A 329 -0.44 -9.38 15.05
N MET A 330 -1.24 -8.69 14.24
CA MET A 330 -0.90 -8.34 12.85
C MET A 330 0.39 -7.52 12.77
N SER A 331 0.62 -6.62 13.72
CA SER A 331 1.82 -5.77 13.79
C SER A 331 3.12 -6.52 14.11
N ILE A 332 3.08 -7.82 14.40
CA ILE A 332 4.28 -8.65 14.54
C ILE A 332 4.89 -8.93 13.16
N SER A 333 4.04 -9.07 12.14
CA SER A 333 4.42 -9.55 10.82
C SER A 333 4.17 -8.57 9.69
N HIS A 334 3.20 -7.65 9.81
CA HIS A 334 2.76 -6.75 8.74
C HIS A 334 2.92 -5.28 9.10
N PHE A 335 3.53 -4.52 8.19
CA PHE A 335 3.77 -3.09 8.31
C PHE A 335 3.19 -2.32 7.12
N PRO A 336 2.09 -1.56 7.28
CA PRO A 336 1.44 -0.86 6.17
C PRO A 336 2.23 0.36 5.70
N GLU A 337 2.14 0.68 4.41
CA GLU A 337 2.74 1.90 3.82
C GLU A 337 2.09 3.18 4.40
N GLN A 338 0.79 3.10 4.72
CA GLN A 338 0.08 4.15 5.45
C GLN A 338 -0.08 3.75 6.90
N LEU A 339 0.60 4.46 7.80
CA LEU A 339 0.72 4.09 9.22
C LEU A 339 -0.63 4.01 9.97
N ASP A 340 -1.67 4.71 9.50
CA ASP A 340 -2.98 4.64 10.14
C ASP A 340 -3.63 3.25 10.03
N TRP A 341 -3.27 2.47 9.01
CA TRP A 341 -3.75 1.10 8.83
C TRP A 341 -3.07 0.08 9.75
N GLN A 342 -2.15 0.52 10.63
CA GLN A 342 -1.72 -0.33 11.73
C GLN A 342 -2.87 -0.59 12.70
N LEU A 343 -3.85 0.33 12.79
CA LEU A 343 -4.98 0.28 13.73
C LEU A 343 -4.55 0.09 15.20
N LEU A 344 -3.31 0.47 15.53
CA LEU A 344 -2.79 0.50 16.89
C LEU A 344 -3.14 1.84 17.56
N HIS A 345 -3.35 1.82 18.88
CA HIS A 345 -3.49 3.04 19.67
C HIS A 345 -2.24 3.93 19.58
N HIS A 346 -1.07 3.30 19.56
CA HIS A 346 0.22 3.95 19.34
C HIS A 346 0.86 3.34 18.10
N ARG A 347 0.96 4.14 17.04
CA ARG A 347 1.59 3.72 15.78
C ARG A 347 3.08 3.49 16.01
N GLU A 348 3.57 2.38 15.50
CA GLU A 348 4.98 2.00 15.54
C GLU A 348 5.68 2.47 14.26
N ASP A 349 6.97 2.80 14.37
CA ASP A 349 7.82 3.02 13.19
C ASP A 349 8.40 1.70 12.67
N TYR A 350 8.97 1.76 11.47
CA TYR A 350 9.50 0.56 10.80
C TYR A 350 10.68 -0.09 11.55
N ASN A 351 11.49 0.70 12.26
CA ASN A 351 12.64 0.18 13.00
C ASN A 351 12.20 -0.57 14.26
N THR A 352 11.19 -0.05 14.96
CA THR A 352 10.54 -0.70 16.10
C THR A 352 9.89 -2.01 15.65
N PHE A 353 9.14 -1.98 14.54
CA PHE A 353 8.53 -3.15 13.92
C PHE A 353 9.54 -4.28 13.65
N GLU A 354 10.66 -3.99 13.00
CA GLU A 354 11.69 -5.00 12.65
C GLU A 354 12.41 -5.58 13.87
N LYS A 355 12.43 -4.87 15.00
CA LYS A 355 13.09 -5.31 16.23
C LYS A 355 12.20 -6.14 17.16
N LYS A 356 10.89 -6.25 16.91
CA LYS A 356 10.00 -7.04 17.77
C LYS A 356 10.31 -8.53 17.69
N PRO A 357 10.17 -9.33 18.77
CA PRO A 357 10.20 -10.78 18.68
C PRO A 357 9.26 -11.34 17.60
N ILE A 358 9.67 -12.39 16.89
CA ILE A 358 8.75 -13.11 15.99
C ILE A 358 7.87 -14.00 16.85
N LEU A 359 6.57 -13.78 16.82
CA LEU A 359 5.57 -14.59 17.50
C LEU A 359 4.48 -14.96 16.49
N THR A 360 4.03 -16.20 16.52
CA THR A 360 2.96 -16.69 15.62
C THR A 360 1.59 -16.34 16.20
N PRO A 361 0.51 -16.32 15.37
CA PRO A 361 -0.85 -16.17 15.89
C PRO A 361 -1.15 -17.14 17.04
N GLN A 362 -0.73 -18.41 16.90
CA GLN A 362 -0.91 -19.45 17.91
C GLN A 362 -0.36 -19.07 19.29
N PHE A 363 0.75 -18.32 19.37
CA PHE A 363 1.27 -17.81 20.64
C PHE A 363 0.26 -16.93 21.39
N PHE A 364 -0.41 -16.05 20.66
CA PHE A 364 -1.42 -15.14 21.22
C PHE A 364 -2.75 -15.84 21.48
N ILE A 365 -3.11 -16.84 20.67
CA ILE A 365 -4.30 -17.69 20.87
C ILE A 365 -4.19 -18.45 22.19
N ASP A 366 -3.00 -18.94 22.52
CA ASP A 366 -2.72 -19.62 23.78
C ASP A 366 -2.58 -18.66 24.97
N GLU A 367 -2.88 -17.37 24.76
CA GLU A 367 -2.80 -16.28 25.75
C GLU A 367 -1.41 -16.18 26.40
N LEU A 368 -0.36 -16.50 25.64
CA LEU A 368 1.01 -16.41 26.10
C LEU A 368 1.52 -14.96 26.00
N ARG A 369 2.42 -14.61 26.91
CA ARG A 369 3.10 -13.30 26.90
C ARG A 369 4.59 -13.46 27.07
N LEU A 370 5.36 -12.97 26.10
CA LEU A 370 6.81 -12.95 26.18
C LEU A 370 7.23 -11.86 27.17
N ILE A 371 7.86 -12.24 28.27
CA ILE A 371 8.40 -11.32 29.28
C ILE A 371 9.79 -10.86 28.86
N SER A 372 10.64 -11.78 28.40
CA SER A 372 11.99 -11.48 27.92
C SER A 372 12.47 -12.54 26.93
N PRO A 373 13.29 -12.18 25.93
CA PRO A 373 13.72 -10.82 25.59
C PRO A 373 12.59 -9.98 24.96
N THR A 374 12.73 -8.65 25.02
CA THR A 374 11.79 -7.70 24.39
C THR A 374 12.17 -7.32 22.97
N GLU A 375 13.37 -7.72 22.52
CA GLU A 375 13.85 -7.52 21.16
C GLU A 375 14.12 -8.86 20.48
N TYR A 376 14.01 -8.87 19.16
CA TYR A 376 14.24 -10.03 18.31
C TYR A 376 15.68 -10.52 18.38
N LYS A 377 16.65 -9.60 18.35
CA LYS A 377 18.09 -9.91 18.43
C LYS A 377 18.67 -9.39 19.74
N THR A 378 19.18 -10.29 20.57
CA THR A 378 19.77 -9.94 21.88
C THR A 378 21.21 -10.47 22.00
N ASN A 379 22.11 -9.69 22.59
CA ASN A 379 23.48 -10.14 22.88
C ASN A 379 23.50 -10.88 24.23
N VAL A 380 24.19 -12.01 24.30
CA VAL A 380 24.37 -12.81 25.51
C VAL A 380 25.80 -13.31 25.60
N GLN A 381 26.26 -13.68 26.80
CA GLN A 381 27.59 -14.28 26.96
C GLN A 381 27.59 -15.71 26.42
N LYS A 382 26.96 -16.64 27.14
CA LYS A 382 26.83 -18.05 26.71
C LYS A 382 25.43 -18.62 26.80
N VAL A 383 24.56 -18.00 27.61
CA VAL A 383 23.23 -18.52 27.91
C VAL A 383 22.18 -17.48 27.56
N ALA A 384 21.25 -17.84 26.69
CA ALA A 384 20.04 -17.07 26.45
C ALA A 384 18.95 -17.51 27.42
N ALA A 385 18.35 -16.54 28.12
CA ALA A 385 17.21 -16.75 28.99
C ALA A 385 15.95 -16.16 28.35
N ILE A 386 14.95 -17.01 28.14
CA ILE A 386 13.65 -16.64 27.59
C ILE A 386 12.60 -16.90 28.67
N LYS A 387 11.73 -15.93 28.91
CA LYS A 387 10.67 -16.01 29.92
C LYS A 387 9.33 -15.75 29.27
N ILE A 388 8.41 -16.70 29.43
CA ILE A 388 7.06 -16.66 28.87
C ILE A 388 6.06 -16.82 30.01
N ALA A 389 5.18 -15.84 30.17
CA ALA A 389 4.01 -15.97 31.04
C ALA A 389 2.89 -16.73 30.31
N SER A 390 2.18 -17.54 31.08
CA SER A 390 1.00 -18.30 30.71
C SER A 390 -0.01 -18.31 31.87
N HIS A 391 -1.21 -18.81 31.63
CA HIS A 391 -2.21 -18.97 32.70
C HIS A 391 -1.81 -20.08 33.69
N GLN A 392 -2.34 -20.03 34.91
CA GLN A 392 -1.96 -20.97 35.99
C GLN A 392 -2.20 -22.45 35.65
N ASN A 393 -3.21 -22.74 34.81
CA ASN A 393 -3.57 -24.11 34.42
C ASN A 393 -3.09 -24.48 33.01
N TYR A 394 -2.07 -23.79 32.49
CA TYR A 394 -1.55 -24.04 31.15
C TYR A 394 -0.91 -25.43 31.03
N GLN A 395 -1.46 -26.28 30.15
CA GLN A 395 -1.07 -27.69 30.06
C GLN A 395 0.03 -27.97 29.03
N ASN A 396 0.18 -27.13 28.00
CA ASN A 396 1.13 -27.42 26.93
C ASN A 396 2.57 -27.11 27.39
N LYS A 397 3.47 -28.08 27.21
CA LYS A 397 4.90 -27.92 27.51
C LYS A 397 5.57 -27.07 26.44
N ILE A 398 5.92 -25.83 26.78
CA ILE A 398 6.70 -24.94 25.90
C ILE A 398 8.16 -25.39 25.93
N SER A 399 8.75 -25.59 24.77
CA SER A 399 10.16 -25.93 24.62
C SER A 399 10.80 -25.08 23.53
N ALA A 400 12.13 -25.09 23.44
CA ALA A 400 12.85 -24.42 22.37
C ALA A 400 13.99 -25.27 21.85
N VAL A 401 14.32 -25.04 20.59
CA VAL A 401 15.51 -25.58 19.92
C VAL A 401 16.27 -24.43 19.29
N PHE A 402 17.58 -24.57 19.20
CA PHE A 402 18.42 -23.56 18.55
C PHE A 402 19.30 -24.15 17.46
N THR A 403 19.65 -23.31 16.49
CA THR A 403 20.59 -23.60 15.41
C THR A 403 21.57 -22.44 15.26
N LYS A 404 22.84 -22.73 14.95
CA LYS A 404 23.85 -21.71 14.65
C LYS A 404 23.58 -21.15 13.25
N ALA A 405 23.47 -19.83 13.13
CA ALA A 405 23.30 -19.18 11.84
C ALA A 405 24.56 -19.39 10.99
N GLN A 406 24.40 -19.90 9.77
CA GLN A 406 25.51 -19.98 8.82
C GLN A 406 25.76 -18.57 8.26
N LYS A 407 27.04 -18.18 8.12
CA LYS A 407 27.38 -16.94 7.40
C LYS A 407 26.88 -17.10 5.97
N ALA A 408 26.11 -16.14 5.47
CA ALA A 408 25.75 -16.10 4.06
C ALA A 408 27.05 -16.03 3.24
N ASP A 409 27.34 -17.10 2.51
CA ASP A 409 28.57 -17.23 1.73
C ASP A 409 28.71 -16.10 0.71
N SER A 410 29.96 -15.71 0.48
CA SER A 410 30.33 -14.55 -0.34
C SER A 410 29.78 -14.66 -1.77
N LEU A 411 29.17 -13.58 -2.24
CA LEU A 411 28.41 -13.47 -3.50
C LEU A 411 29.18 -13.78 -4.80
N VAL A 412 30.49 -14.06 -4.73
CA VAL A 412 31.38 -14.13 -5.90
C VAL A 412 31.90 -15.56 -6.15
N GLY A 413 31.97 -16.43 -5.14
CA GLY A 413 32.48 -17.80 -5.29
C GLY A 413 31.50 -18.77 -5.97
N ASP A 414 30.20 -18.59 -5.74
CA ASP A 414 29.14 -19.54 -6.14
C ASP A 414 28.67 -19.43 -7.60
N LEU A 415 29.13 -18.43 -8.36
CA LEU A 415 28.72 -18.28 -9.77
C LEU A 415 29.29 -19.38 -10.70
N LEU A 416 30.22 -20.19 -10.18
CA LEU A 416 30.92 -21.24 -10.93
C LEU A 416 30.52 -22.67 -10.54
N GLU A 417 29.73 -22.85 -9.47
CA GLU A 417 29.23 -24.16 -9.08
C GLU A 417 27.76 -24.28 -9.51
N GLY A 418 27.54 -25.08 -10.55
CA GLY A 418 26.22 -25.34 -11.11
C GLY A 418 25.27 -25.93 -10.09
N ASP A 419 23.97 -25.68 -10.31
CA ASP A 419 22.83 -26.18 -9.55
C ASP A 419 23.01 -27.65 -9.13
N GLN A 420 23.53 -27.86 -7.93
CA GLN A 420 23.24 -29.06 -7.16
C GLN A 420 22.16 -28.70 -6.15
N ASP A 421 21.05 -29.41 -6.32
CA ASP A 421 19.90 -29.52 -5.45
C ASP A 421 20.32 -29.50 -3.96
N THR A 422 20.33 -28.30 -3.38
CA THR A 422 20.61 -28.10 -1.97
C THR A 422 19.30 -28.22 -1.22
N GLN A 423 18.83 -29.46 -1.09
CA GLN A 423 18.00 -29.85 0.04
C GLN A 423 18.69 -29.32 1.31
N PRO A 424 18.00 -28.54 2.17
CA PRO A 424 18.62 -27.98 3.36
C PRO A 424 19.13 -29.14 4.21
N LYS A 425 20.46 -29.27 4.33
CA LYS A 425 21.10 -30.22 5.25
C LYS A 425 20.42 -30.08 6.60
N GLN A 426 19.95 -31.21 7.13
CA GLN A 426 19.32 -31.33 8.44
C GLN A 426 20.26 -30.72 9.49
N GLN A 427 20.05 -29.45 9.80
CA GLN A 427 20.93 -28.64 10.62
C GLN A 427 20.75 -29.12 12.06
N ASP A 428 21.84 -29.50 12.74
CA ASP A 428 21.80 -30.05 14.09
C ASP A 428 21.04 -29.12 15.06
N ARG A 429 19.77 -29.45 15.34
CA ARG A 429 18.91 -28.71 16.25
C ARG A 429 19.24 -29.15 17.67
N THR A 430 19.73 -28.23 18.50
CA THR A 430 20.03 -28.52 19.91
C THR A 430 18.88 -28.04 20.80
N GLN A 431 18.44 -28.86 21.74
CA GLN A 431 17.33 -28.54 22.65
C GLN A 431 17.77 -27.63 23.80
N CYS A 432 16.96 -26.63 24.12
CA CYS A 432 17.13 -25.79 25.31
C CYS A 432 16.51 -26.44 26.55
N GLN A 433 16.99 -26.07 27.73
CA GLN A 433 16.40 -26.48 28.99
C GLN A 433 15.15 -25.64 29.27
N SER A 434 13.99 -26.27 29.47
CA SER A 434 12.73 -25.59 29.78
C SER A 434 12.22 -26.01 31.16
N GLN A 435 11.89 -25.02 32.00
CA GLN A 435 11.34 -25.21 33.34
C GLN A 435 10.08 -24.35 33.48
N SER A 436 8.96 -24.99 33.81
CA SER A 436 7.70 -24.30 34.08
C SER A 436 7.44 -24.25 35.58
N ASN A 437 7.12 -23.07 36.09
CA ASN A 437 6.80 -22.86 37.50
C ASN A 437 5.28 -22.93 37.71
N ALA A 438 4.84 -23.38 38.89
CA ALA A 438 3.42 -23.46 39.27
C ALA A 438 2.67 -22.11 39.20
N GLY A 439 3.40 -20.98 39.08
CA GLY A 439 2.84 -19.63 38.93
C GLY A 439 2.46 -19.24 37.51
N GLY A 440 2.54 -20.13 36.51
CA GLY A 440 2.23 -19.79 35.11
C GLY A 440 3.37 -19.05 34.40
N GLU A 441 4.62 -19.39 34.69
CA GLU A 441 5.79 -18.86 33.96
C GLU A 441 6.64 -20.03 33.48
N THR A 442 7.05 -19.98 32.22
CA THR A 442 8.02 -20.90 31.64
C THR A 442 9.33 -20.18 31.35
N GLN A 443 10.40 -20.68 31.96
CA GLN A 443 11.76 -20.21 31.77
C GLN A 443 12.52 -21.19 30.89
N ILE A 444 13.07 -20.70 29.78
CA ILE A 444 13.86 -21.47 28.83
C ILE A 444 15.29 -20.94 28.84
N SER A 445 16.25 -21.84 28.97
CA SER A 445 17.69 -21.55 28.96
C SER A 445 18.39 -22.30 27.83
N CYS A 446 18.90 -21.55 26.84
CA CYS A 446 19.64 -22.09 25.71
C CYS A 446 21.14 -21.82 25.91
N HIS A 447 21.95 -22.89 25.98
CA HIS A 447 23.40 -22.79 26.16
C HIS A 447 24.10 -22.87 24.80
N PHE A 448 24.75 -21.80 24.38
CA PHE A 448 25.47 -21.73 23.12
C PHE A 448 26.91 -22.23 23.29
N PRO A 449 27.35 -23.22 22.50
CA PRO A 449 28.65 -23.86 22.70
C PRO A 449 29.83 -22.95 22.31
N GLU A 450 29.61 -22.01 21.38
CA GLU A 450 30.65 -21.14 20.81
C GLU A 450 30.09 -19.73 20.57
N PRO A 451 30.96 -18.71 20.41
CA PRO A 451 30.53 -17.40 19.93
C PRO A 451 29.90 -17.46 18.53
N GLY A 452 28.91 -16.62 18.29
CA GLY A 452 28.23 -16.53 16.99
C GLY A 452 26.76 -16.12 17.07
N ASP A 453 26.12 -16.01 15.91
CA ASP A 453 24.69 -15.76 15.81
C ASP A 453 23.91 -17.10 15.85
N TYR A 454 22.85 -17.14 16.64
CA TYR A 454 21.98 -18.31 16.83
C TYR A 454 20.52 -17.92 16.60
N GLU A 455 19.76 -18.79 15.95
CA GLU A 455 18.30 -18.70 15.88
C GLU A 455 17.69 -19.69 16.87
N VAL A 456 16.78 -19.22 17.71
CA VAL A 456 16.04 -20.02 18.69
C VAL A 456 14.58 -20.07 18.25
N SER A 457 14.08 -21.27 17.98
CA SER A 457 12.68 -21.54 17.67
C SER A 457 11.98 -22.06 18.92
N ILE A 458 10.89 -21.39 19.32
CA ILE A 458 10.07 -21.72 20.50
C ILE A 458 8.80 -22.40 20.00
N GLY A 459 8.39 -23.50 20.62
CA GLY A 459 7.22 -24.25 20.17
C GLY A 459 6.80 -25.39 21.08
N TYR A 460 5.77 -26.11 20.64
CA TYR A 460 5.38 -27.41 21.18
C TYR A 460 6.07 -28.50 20.37
N LEU A 461 7.25 -28.96 20.81
CA LEU A 461 8.06 -29.91 20.04
C LEU A 461 7.32 -31.21 19.72
N GLU A 462 6.51 -31.73 20.66
CA GLU A 462 5.71 -32.95 20.47
C GLU A 462 4.59 -32.80 19.44
N LYS A 463 4.14 -31.56 19.19
CA LYS A 463 3.05 -31.25 18.25
C LYS A 463 3.54 -30.58 16.97
N GLU A 464 4.85 -30.35 16.85
CA GLU A 464 5.49 -29.59 15.76
C GLU A 464 4.90 -28.19 15.51
N ILE A 465 4.33 -27.57 16.55
CA ILE A 465 3.72 -26.24 16.46
C ILE A 465 4.75 -25.18 16.84
N LEU A 466 5.03 -24.25 15.92
CA LEU A 466 5.88 -23.09 16.15
C LEU A 466 5.10 -21.97 16.84
N LEU A 467 5.65 -21.44 17.93
CA LEU A 467 5.12 -20.30 18.67
C LEU A 467 5.87 -19.00 18.38
N GLY A 468 7.14 -19.09 18.06
CA GLY A 468 7.93 -17.90 17.77
C GLY A 468 9.40 -18.20 17.48
N LYS A 469 10.10 -17.16 17.05
CA LYS A 469 11.53 -17.18 16.76
C LYS A 469 12.23 -15.97 17.37
N LEU A 470 13.44 -16.21 17.87
CA LEU A 470 14.34 -15.21 18.42
C LEU A 470 15.74 -15.40 17.85
N LYS A 471 16.53 -14.33 17.83
CA LYS A 471 17.95 -14.35 17.46
C LYS A 471 18.79 -13.94 18.67
N PHE A 472 19.90 -14.63 18.85
CA PHE A 472 20.87 -14.29 19.89
C PHE A 472 22.26 -14.20 19.28
N HIS A 473 23.05 -13.25 19.76
CA HIS A 473 24.47 -13.17 19.47
C HIS A 473 25.23 -13.58 20.74
N ALA A 474 25.90 -14.73 20.69
CA ALA A 474 26.76 -15.21 21.77
C ALA A 474 28.16 -14.61 21.61
N LEU A 475 28.64 -13.94 22.66
CA LEU A 475 29.90 -13.18 22.69
C LEU A 475 31.14 -14.06 22.92
#